data_AF-A0A5M3N742-F1
#
_entry.id   AF-A0A5M3N742-F1
#
_cell.length_a   1.000
_cell.length_b   1.000
_cell.length_c   1.000
_cell.angle_alpha   90.00
_cell.angle_beta   90.00
_cell.angle_gamma   90.00
#
_symmetry.space_group_name_H-M   'P 1'
#
loop_
_entity.id
_entity.type
_entity.pdbx_description
1 polymer ?
#
loop_
_entity_poly.entity_id
_entity_poly.type
_entity_poly.pdbx_seq_one_letter_code
_entity_poly.pdbx_strand_id
1 'polypeptide(L)'
;MSSKTEDLSATELLPEADERSKDPEYAYLLDNDYSAWADRDHGFPAVDVRTDRSKWVLDWDKGVEKVSKSPSEVIMWTSIYRHSAYVDKKLGRSAYKVLRTAKLRAHDGHRGTMEQLRELLKMPEYKQCSFQDWFRLVSAEKRRKTLDQIFENTCWLASFGQDCRVLCPEINSTALLKRRGLELFDFCDRFAESMGSSKEDDPLQRLGNMLWNDWWSSARRPEDSNVKRDQYENYSFMYEFYTYLRLEFLDQFVLCAHKTVMKACLENMSHSDSFVPRLVYLAGPRGVQELLATRRELKSRAGHSCEYCDRCPEDIGNNVKFLVCSGCKRKLKFEYYYCSKECQKSDWPQHKVHCGKEKVSKGRDEGRPEYRQSLGLLLQLGFQKQYPDVDYTLFQVDAPQGYKVMFLHDEEKREMFREKRAMVAMDADRTGLDVLAKCLVDALQEDTANSGITRDNILQQLNEEYEVDARTCLEALEAELAMEGDEDRYSGMVIIAHDDEGVTGDIGSS
;
A
#
# COMPACT_ATOMS: atom_id res chain seq x y z
N MET A 1 -11.63 -28.30 14.70
CA MET A 1 -12.69 -27.31 14.97
C MET A 1 -12.70 -26.30 13.83
N SER A 2 -13.45 -26.59 12.75
CA SER A 2 -13.73 -25.61 11.69
C SER A 2 -14.87 -24.74 12.21
N SER A 3 -14.50 -23.68 12.93
CA SER A 3 -15.41 -22.59 13.24
C SER A 3 -15.83 -22.04 11.88
N LYS A 4 -17.12 -22.15 11.56
CA LYS A 4 -17.76 -21.32 10.54
C LYS A 4 -17.63 -19.87 11.02
N THR A 5 -16.48 -19.26 10.79
CA THR A 5 -16.44 -17.85 10.45
C THR A 5 -17.44 -17.75 9.31
N GLU A 6 -18.63 -17.19 9.58
CA GLU A 6 -19.45 -16.67 8.49
C GLU A 6 -18.50 -15.77 7.72
N ASP A 7 -18.09 -16.23 6.53
CA ASP A 7 -17.20 -15.51 5.65
C ASP A 7 -17.82 -14.13 5.47
N LEU A 8 -17.26 -13.14 6.17
CA LEU A 8 -17.44 -11.74 5.82
C LEU A 8 -16.86 -11.62 4.43
N SER A 9 -17.69 -11.92 3.43
CA SER A 9 -17.25 -11.97 2.06
C SER A 9 -16.74 -10.57 1.74
N ALA A 10 -15.58 -10.49 1.08
CA ALA A 10 -14.99 -9.21 0.67
C ALA A 10 -15.99 -8.30 -0.08
N THR A 11 -17.05 -8.89 -0.63
CA THR A 11 -18.23 -8.26 -1.24
C THR A 11 -19.06 -7.40 -0.28
N GLU A 12 -19.13 -7.69 1.02
CA GLU A 12 -19.99 -6.98 2.00
C GLU A 12 -19.33 -5.76 2.66
N LEU A 13 -18.06 -5.49 2.38
CA LEU A 13 -17.36 -4.40 3.06
C LEU A 13 -17.80 -3.02 2.59
N LEU A 14 -18.23 -2.89 1.32
CA LEU A 14 -18.62 -1.62 0.70
C LEU A 14 -19.84 -1.75 -0.25
N PRO A 15 -20.95 -2.40 0.16
CA PRO A 15 -22.12 -2.57 -0.70
C PRO A 15 -22.72 -1.22 -1.10
N GLU A 16 -22.71 -0.24 -0.20
CA GLU A 16 -23.33 1.08 -0.39
C GLU A 16 -22.73 1.87 -1.57
N ALA A 17 -21.41 1.80 -1.76
CA ALA A 17 -20.75 2.50 -2.87
C ALA A 17 -20.99 1.80 -4.21
N ASP A 18 -20.94 0.46 -4.23
CA ASP A 18 -21.23 -0.33 -5.43
C ASP A 18 -22.69 -0.21 -5.86
N GLU A 19 -23.63 -0.27 -4.91
CA GLU A 19 -25.06 -0.06 -5.13
C GLU A 19 -25.33 1.34 -5.68
N ARG A 20 -24.79 2.40 -5.06
CA ARG A 20 -24.93 3.77 -5.56
C ARG A 20 -24.32 3.97 -6.95
N SER A 21 -23.23 3.29 -7.26
CA SER A 21 -22.62 3.39 -8.59
C SER A 21 -23.50 2.82 -9.71
N LYS A 22 -24.39 1.89 -9.37
CA LYS A 22 -25.34 1.23 -10.27
C LYS A 22 -26.69 1.93 -10.32
N ASP A 23 -27.02 2.71 -9.30
CA ASP A 23 -28.29 3.43 -9.21
C ASP A 23 -28.25 4.75 -10.01
N PRO A 24 -29.08 4.91 -11.05
CA PRO A 24 -29.15 6.14 -11.84
C PRO A 24 -29.48 7.39 -11.02
N GLU A 25 -30.17 7.27 -9.89
CA GLU A 25 -30.49 8.41 -9.02
C GLU A 25 -29.24 9.06 -8.42
N TYR A 26 -28.15 8.31 -8.28
CA TYR A 26 -26.90 8.81 -7.70
C TYR A 26 -25.84 9.13 -8.76
N ALA A 27 -26.07 8.79 -10.04
CA ALA A 27 -25.08 8.93 -11.12
C ALA A 27 -24.50 10.35 -11.22
N TYR A 28 -25.28 11.37 -10.85
CA TYR A 28 -24.89 12.78 -10.84
C TYR A 28 -23.75 13.13 -9.88
N LEU A 29 -23.48 12.29 -8.85
CA LEU A 29 -22.44 12.55 -7.85
C LEU A 29 -21.02 12.54 -8.45
N LEU A 30 -20.80 11.74 -9.49
CA LEU A 30 -19.53 11.62 -10.20
C LEU A 30 -19.61 12.07 -11.66
N ASP A 31 -20.69 12.75 -12.03
CA ASP A 31 -20.87 13.31 -13.35
C ASP A 31 -20.23 14.71 -13.42
N ASN A 32 -19.38 14.94 -14.41
CA ASN A 32 -18.76 16.24 -14.65
C ASN A 32 -19.80 17.31 -15.00
N ASP A 33 -20.88 16.93 -15.70
CA ASP A 33 -21.98 17.85 -16.08
C ASP A 33 -22.77 18.35 -14.87
N TYR A 34 -22.61 17.73 -13.70
CA TYR A 34 -23.20 18.19 -12.45
C TYR A 34 -22.17 18.79 -11.48
N SER A 35 -20.87 18.65 -11.74
CA SER A 35 -19.81 19.22 -10.90
C SER A 35 -19.73 20.74 -11.03
N ALA A 36 -19.46 21.42 -9.91
CA ALA A 36 -19.13 22.84 -9.88
C ALA A 36 -17.71 23.14 -10.41
N TRP A 37 -16.87 22.12 -10.56
CA TRP A 37 -15.44 22.27 -10.81
C TRP A 37 -14.94 21.50 -12.05
N ALA A 38 -15.41 20.29 -12.29
CA ALA A 38 -15.01 19.54 -13.47
C ALA A 38 -15.58 20.19 -14.74
N ASP A 39 -14.69 20.46 -15.70
CA ASP A 39 -15.02 21.00 -17.02
C ASP A 39 -15.82 22.34 -16.98
N ARG A 40 -15.56 23.18 -15.98
CA ARG A 40 -16.13 24.54 -15.82
C ARG A 40 -15.13 25.65 -16.11
N ASP A 41 -15.65 26.83 -16.44
CA ASP A 41 -14.85 28.05 -16.71
C ASP A 41 -13.90 28.42 -15.55
N HIS A 42 -14.37 28.29 -14.31
CA HIS A 42 -13.59 28.53 -13.09
C HIS A 42 -12.94 27.26 -12.51
N GLY A 43 -13.10 26.15 -13.22
CA GLY A 43 -12.71 24.83 -12.77
C GLY A 43 -11.44 24.30 -13.43
N PHE A 44 -11.47 23.01 -13.72
CA PHE A 44 -10.37 22.29 -14.36
C PHE A 44 -10.89 21.10 -15.15
N PRO A 45 -10.16 20.68 -16.20
CA PRO A 45 -10.52 19.50 -16.95
C PRO A 45 -10.35 18.25 -16.09
N ALA A 46 -11.32 17.34 -16.15
CA ALA A 46 -11.22 16.04 -15.51
C ALA A 46 -11.82 14.96 -16.42
N VAL A 47 -11.16 13.81 -16.57
CA VAL A 47 -11.78 12.68 -17.26
C VAL A 47 -12.92 12.08 -16.42
N ASP A 48 -13.95 11.51 -17.04
CA ASP A 48 -14.98 10.77 -16.32
C ASP A 48 -14.37 9.55 -15.59
N VAL A 49 -14.74 9.37 -14.32
CA VAL A 49 -14.26 8.26 -13.46
C VAL A 49 -14.52 6.88 -14.07
N ARG A 50 -15.60 6.72 -14.83
CA ARG A 50 -16.02 5.48 -15.51
C ARG A 50 -15.18 5.19 -16.74
N THR A 51 -14.50 6.19 -17.28
CA THR A 51 -13.59 6.04 -18.44
C THR A 51 -12.19 5.68 -17.99
N ASP A 52 -11.61 6.44 -17.05
CA ASP A 52 -10.28 6.19 -16.50
C ASP A 52 -10.19 6.73 -15.07
N ARG A 53 -10.45 5.86 -14.09
CA ARG A 53 -10.42 6.19 -12.67
C ARG A 53 -9.08 6.75 -12.21
N SER A 54 -7.97 6.15 -12.63
CA SER A 54 -6.64 6.56 -12.18
C SER A 54 -6.30 7.97 -12.71
N LYS A 55 -6.63 8.24 -13.96
CA LYS A 55 -6.50 9.58 -14.52
C LYS A 55 -7.47 10.57 -13.87
N TRP A 56 -8.71 10.19 -13.59
CA TRP A 56 -9.69 11.03 -12.86
C TRP A 56 -9.14 11.48 -11.51
N VAL A 57 -8.56 10.57 -10.72
CA VAL A 57 -7.95 10.93 -9.42
C VAL A 57 -6.81 11.96 -9.60
N LEU A 58 -5.94 11.76 -10.59
CA LEU A 58 -4.81 12.65 -10.87
C LEU A 58 -5.24 14.02 -11.42
N ASP A 59 -6.27 14.07 -12.27
CA ASP A 59 -6.80 15.32 -12.80
C ASP A 59 -7.43 16.15 -11.67
N TRP A 60 -8.19 15.51 -10.78
CA TRP A 60 -8.71 16.15 -9.58
C TRP A 60 -7.63 16.57 -8.59
N ASP A 61 -6.57 15.79 -8.36
CA ASP A 61 -5.45 16.22 -7.51
C ASP A 61 -4.84 17.54 -7.99
N LYS A 62 -4.58 17.65 -9.31
CA LYS A 62 -4.06 18.86 -9.93
C LYS A 62 -5.06 20.01 -9.88
N GLY A 63 -6.33 19.70 -10.10
CA GLY A 63 -7.43 20.64 -10.06
C GLY A 63 -7.62 21.26 -8.68
N VAL A 64 -7.68 20.42 -7.64
CA VAL A 64 -7.76 20.83 -6.24
C VAL A 64 -6.55 21.66 -5.87
N GLU A 65 -5.32 21.24 -6.20
CA GLU A 65 -4.10 22.05 -5.95
C GLU A 65 -4.15 23.42 -6.64
N LYS A 66 -4.71 23.49 -7.85
CA LYS A 66 -4.86 24.75 -8.59
C LYS A 66 -5.86 25.69 -7.89
N VAL A 67 -7.00 25.18 -7.44
CA VAL A 67 -8.10 26.00 -6.89
C VAL A 67 -7.98 26.23 -5.38
N SER A 68 -7.23 25.40 -4.66
CA SER A 68 -7.04 25.50 -3.21
C SER A 68 -6.10 26.64 -2.80
N LYS A 69 -5.76 27.56 -3.70
CA LYS A 69 -4.98 28.76 -3.36
C LYS A 69 -5.78 29.74 -2.52
N SER A 70 -7.11 29.70 -2.62
CA SER A 70 -8.02 30.55 -1.85
C SER A 70 -9.24 29.73 -1.39
N PRO A 71 -9.33 29.34 -0.11
CA PRO A 71 -10.49 28.58 0.39
C PRO A 71 -11.78 29.40 0.31
N SER A 72 -11.71 30.73 0.42
CA SER A 72 -12.87 31.60 0.24
C SER A 72 -13.40 31.59 -1.19
N GLU A 73 -12.52 31.53 -2.20
CA GLU A 73 -12.95 31.35 -3.58
C GLU A 73 -13.59 29.97 -3.78
N VAL A 74 -13.05 28.91 -3.17
CA VAL A 74 -13.65 27.57 -3.21
C VAL A 74 -15.07 27.60 -2.64
N ILE A 75 -15.28 28.22 -1.49
CA ILE A 75 -16.62 28.36 -0.88
C ILE A 75 -17.54 29.16 -1.79
N MET A 76 -17.07 30.29 -2.32
CA MET A 76 -17.90 31.17 -3.14
C MET A 76 -18.32 30.49 -4.45
N TRP A 77 -17.38 29.92 -5.20
CA TRP A 77 -17.68 29.27 -6.48
C TRP A 77 -18.56 28.03 -6.31
N THR A 78 -18.28 27.20 -5.29
CA THR A 78 -19.15 26.07 -4.97
C THR A 78 -20.55 26.56 -4.61
N SER A 79 -20.68 27.68 -3.87
CA SER A 79 -21.98 28.28 -3.54
C SER A 79 -22.73 28.81 -4.76
N ILE A 80 -22.05 29.54 -5.65
CA ILE A 80 -22.66 30.09 -6.86
C ILE A 80 -23.26 28.96 -7.71
N TYR A 81 -22.55 27.85 -7.84
CA TYR A 81 -22.99 26.74 -8.68
C TYR A 81 -24.04 25.85 -8.00
N ARG A 82 -23.77 25.38 -6.77
CA ARG A 82 -24.63 24.40 -6.07
C ARG A 82 -25.79 25.05 -5.32
N HIS A 83 -25.64 26.32 -4.94
CA HIS A 83 -26.52 26.98 -4.00
C HIS A 83 -26.73 28.47 -4.31
N SER A 84 -26.87 28.83 -5.59
CA SER A 84 -27.06 30.22 -6.03
C SER A 84 -28.17 30.95 -5.24
N ALA A 85 -29.20 30.22 -4.82
CA ALA A 85 -30.29 30.74 -4.00
C ALA A 85 -29.86 31.33 -2.64
N TYR A 86 -28.71 30.93 -2.08
CA TYR A 86 -28.19 31.44 -0.81
C TYR A 86 -27.08 32.48 -0.98
N VAL A 87 -26.63 32.77 -2.20
CA VAL A 87 -25.54 33.75 -2.43
C VAL A 87 -26.08 35.18 -2.38
N ASP A 88 -27.16 35.46 -3.11
CA ASP A 88 -27.66 36.85 -3.28
C ASP A 88 -28.97 37.14 -2.55
N LYS A 89 -29.62 36.13 -1.97
CA LYS A 89 -30.91 36.32 -1.27
C LYS A 89 -30.70 36.45 0.22
N LYS A 90 -31.46 37.35 0.85
CA LYS A 90 -31.50 37.47 2.31
C LYS A 90 -31.89 36.12 2.92
N LEU A 91 -31.09 35.64 3.87
CA LEU A 91 -31.35 34.37 4.53
C LEU A 91 -32.65 34.42 5.33
N GLY A 92 -33.49 33.42 5.10
CA GLY A 92 -34.75 33.22 5.82
C GLY A 92 -34.66 32.05 6.80
N ARG A 93 -35.75 31.82 7.55
CA ARG A 93 -35.86 30.67 8.48
C ARG A 93 -35.62 29.31 7.80
N SER A 94 -35.95 29.18 6.52
CA SER A 94 -35.73 27.95 5.75
C SER A 94 -34.24 27.64 5.57
N ALA A 95 -33.38 28.63 5.34
CA ALA A 95 -31.94 28.43 5.21
C ALA A 95 -31.35 27.87 6.51
N TYR A 96 -31.66 28.47 7.65
CA TYR A 96 -31.21 27.96 8.95
C TYR A 96 -31.79 26.58 9.30
N LYS A 97 -32.96 26.21 8.77
CA LYS A 97 -33.48 24.84 8.88
C LYS A 97 -32.59 23.87 8.10
N VAL A 98 -32.18 24.22 6.87
CA VAL A 98 -31.25 23.41 6.07
C VAL A 98 -29.91 23.24 6.79
N LEU A 99 -29.33 24.31 7.32
CA LEU A 99 -28.09 24.24 8.10
C LEU A 99 -28.22 23.36 9.34
N ARG A 100 -29.33 23.47 10.08
CA ARG A 100 -29.61 22.60 11.24
C ARG A 100 -29.71 21.13 10.82
N THR A 101 -30.37 20.83 9.70
CA THR A 101 -30.47 19.47 9.17
C THR A 101 -29.10 18.94 8.75
N ALA A 102 -28.29 19.75 8.07
CA ALA A 102 -26.91 19.39 7.70
C ALA A 102 -26.06 19.10 8.95
N LYS A 103 -26.15 19.94 9.99
CA LYS A 103 -25.51 19.71 11.29
C LYS A 103 -25.92 18.37 11.88
N LEU A 104 -27.22 18.11 12.04
CA LEU A 104 -27.71 16.86 12.62
C LEU A 104 -27.22 15.65 11.83
N ARG A 105 -27.34 15.69 10.50
CA ARG A 105 -26.87 14.60 9.63
C ARG A 105 -25.37 14.35 9.77
N ALA A 106 -24.55 15.41 9.79
CA ALA A 106 -23.11 15.27 9.95
C ALA A 106 -22.75 14.69 11.31
N HIS A 107 -23.41 15.11 12.39
CA HIS A 107 -23.20 14.52 13.73
C HIS A 107 -23.59 13.04 13.80
N ASP A 108 -24.75 12.67 13.24
CA ASP A 108 -25.24 11.30 13.27
C ASP A 108 -24.39 10.40 12.36
N GLY A 109 -24.05 10.87 11.17
CA GLY A 109 -23.15 10.21 10.23
C GLY A 109 -21.77 9.99 10.83
N HIS A 110 -21.20 11.02 11.45
CA HIS A 110 -19.93 10.95 12.16
C HIS A 110 -19.95 9.88 13.26
N ARG A 111 -20.98 9.87 14.11
CA ARG A 111 -21.16 8.85 15.16
C ARG A 111 -21.21 7.44 14.57
N GLY A 112 -22.02 7.24 13.54
CA GLY A 112 -22.15 5.95 12.87
C GLY A 112 -20.84 5.49 12.24
N THR A 113 -20.11 6.39 11.57
CA THR A 113 -18.77 6.11 11.02
C THR A 113 -17.80 5.69 12.11
N MET A 114 -17.80 6.37 13.25
CA MET A 114 -16.91 6.04 14.36
C MET A 114 -17.23 4.69 15.00
N GLU A 115 -18.51 4.33 15.11
CA GLU A 115 -18.93 3.00 15.56
C GLU A 115 -18.45 1.94 14.57
N GLN A 116 -18.64 2.15 13.26
CA GLN A 116 -18.15 1.23 12.23
C GLN A 116 -16.63 1.07 12.26
N LEU A 117 -15.87 2.17 12.35
CA LEU A 117 -14.41 2.11 12.45
C LEU A 117 -13.96 1.35 13.70
N ARG A 118 -14.63 1.54 14.83
CA ARG A 118 -14.31 0.84 16.07
C ARG A 118 -14.54 -0.66 15.94
N GLU A 119 -15.66 -1.07 15.35
CA GLU A 119 -15.94 -2.49 15.12
C GLU A 119 -14.96 -3.09 14.11
N LEU A 120 -14.67 -2.37 13.04
CA LEU A 120 -13.69 -2.76 12.04
C LEU A 120 -12.30 -3.00 12.66
N LEU A 121 -11.80 -2.06 13.47
CA LEU A 121 -10.50 -2.19 14.14
C LEU A 121 -10.44 -3.27 15.22
N LYS A 122 -11.59 -3.74 15.72
CA LYS A 122 -11.67 -4.86 16.68
C LYS A 122 -11.62 -6.23 16.02
N MET A 123 -11.85 -6.32 14.71
CA MET A 123 -11.89 -7.58 13.99
C MET A 123 -10.57 -8.37 14.18
N PRO A 124 -10.62 -9.69 14.43
CA PRO A 124 -9.42 -10.51 14.59
C PRO A 124 -8.44 -10.39 13.42
N GLU A 125 -8.94 -10.24 12.21
CA GLU A 125 -8.18 -10.12 10.97
C GLU A 125 -7.28 -8.87 10.98
N TYR A 126 -7.74 -7.76 11.59
CA TYR A 126 -6.93 -6.55 11.80
C TYR A 126 -5.73 -6.81 12.72
N LYS A 127 -5.85 -7.75 13.67
CA LYS A 127 -4.76 -8.10 14.59
C LYS A 127 -3.77 -9.08 13.95
N GLN A 128 -4.27 -9.99 13.11
CA GLN A 128 -3.46 -11.02 12.46
C GLN A 128 -2.66 -10.46 11.28
N CYS A 129 -3.27 -9.60 10.47
CA CYS A 129 -2.64 -8.98 9.31
C CYS A 129 -2.65 -7.46 9.43
N SER A 130 -1.47 -6.87 9.65
CA SER A 130 -1.30 -5.42 9.58
C SER A 130 -1.57 -4.92 8.17
N PHE A 131 -2.77 -4.39 7.93
CA PHE A 131 -3.17 -3.86 6.62
C PHE A 131 -2.29 -2.69 6.17
N GLN A 132 -1.74 -1.93 7.13
CA GLN A 132 -0.72 -0.92 6.86
C GLN A 132 0.53 -1.54 6.27
N ASP A 133 1.03 -2.63 6.86
CA ASP A 133 2.20 -3.31 6.36
C ASP A 133 1.96 -3.98 5.01
N TRP A 134 0.80 -4.61 4.82
CA TRP A 134 0.38 -5.10 3.51
C TRP A 134 0.44 -3.99 2.45
N PHE A 135 -0.18 -2.84 2.72
CA PHE A 135 -0.22 -1.72 1.77
C PHE A 135 1.18 -1.20 1.43
N ARG A 136 2.11 -1.19 2.40
CA ARG A 136 3.52 -0.79 2.18
C ARG A 136 4.31 -1.80 1.35
N LEU A 137 3.93 -3.07 1.39
CA LEU A 137 4.65 -4.17 0.75
C LEU A 137 4.19 -4.45 -0.68
N VAL A 138 2.92 -4.21 -1.01
CA VAL A 138 2.41 -4.43 -2.39
C VAL A 138 3.06 -3.50 -3.42
N SER A 139 2.80 -3.74 -4.71
CA SER A 139 3.36 -2.91 -5.79
C SER A 139 2.86 -1.46 -5.72
N ALA A 140 3.60 -0.53 -6.33
CA ALA A 140 3.17 0.87 -6.41
C ALA A 140 1.86 1.04 -7.19
N GLU A 141 1.68 0.25 -8.24
CA GLU A 141 0.46 0.20 -9.03
C GLU A 141 -0.73 -0.30 -8.20
N LYS A 142 -0.57 -1.40 -7.44
CA LYS A 142 -1.64 -1.90 -6.57
C LYS A 142 -2.02 -0.87 -5.51
N ARG A 143 -1.05 -0.22 -4.84
CA ARG A 143 -1.33 0.90 -3.92
C ARG A 143 -2.11 2.03 -4.59
N ARG A 144 -1.69 2.44 -5.80
CA ARG A 144 -2.38 3.48 -6.57
C ARG A 144 -3.82 3.07 -6.86
N LYS A 145 -4.03 1.88 -7.43
CA LYS A 145 -5.37 1.35 -7.75
C LYS A 145 -6.27 1.28 -6.51
N THR A 146 -5.75 0.79 -5.37
CA THR A 146 -6.49 0.75 -4.10
C THR A 146 -6.84 2.16 -3.64
N LEU A 147 -5.90 3.10 -3.67
CA LEU A 147 -6.18 4.49 -3.27
C LEU A 147 -7.15 5.18 -4.24
N ASP A 148 -7.10 4.88 -5.53
CA ASP A 148 -8.06 5.41 -6.50
C ASP A 148 -9.48 4.93 -6.21
N GLN A 149 -9.62 3.65 -5.84
CA GLN A 149 -10.89 3.09 -5.38
C GLN A 149 -11.37 3.75 -4.08
N ILE A 150 -10.47 4.08 -3.14
CA ILE A 150 -10.82 4.83 -1.92
C ILE A 150 -11.44 6.18 -2.29
N PHE A 151 -10.81 6.95 -3.19
CA PHE A 151 -11.34 8.24 -3.63
C PHE A 151 -12.71 8.11 -4.29
N GLU A 152 -12.88 7.15 -5.20
CA GLU A 152 -14.16 6.91 -5.85
C GLU A 152 -15.26 6.55 -4.83
N ASN A 153 -15.01 5.57 -3.96
CA ASN A 153 -15.98 5.14 -2.95
C ASN A 153 -16.37 6.28 -2.01
N THR A 154 -15.40 7.08 -1.59
CA THR A 154 -15.65 8.25 -0.74
C THR A 154 -16.58 9.23 -1.44
N CYS A 155 -16.36 9.50 -2.73
CA CYS A 155 -17.19 10.41 -3.49
C CYS A 155 -18.60 9.85 -3.72
N TRP A 156 -18.78 8.54 -3.94
CA TRP A 156 -20.10 7.93 -4.01
C TRP A 156 -20.89 8.06 -2.69
N LEU A 157 -20.20 8.03 -1.56
CA LEU A 157 -20.83 8.11 -0.24
C LEU A 157 -21.08 9.55 0.22
N ALA A 158 -20.25 10.49 -0.21
CA ALA A 158 -20.36 11.90 0.14
C ALA A 158 -21.52 12.60 -0.58
N SER A 159 -22.25 13.44 0.16
CA SER A 159 -23.43 14.13 -0.38
C SER A 159 -23.19 15.03 -1.58
N PHE A 160 -21.97 15.55 -1.75
CA PHE A 160 -21.59 16.44 -2.86
C PHE A 160 -20.72 15.74 -3.89
N GLY A 161 -20.61 14.41 -3.79
CA GLY A 161 -19.90 13.64 -4.78
C GLY A 161 -18.43 14.03 -4.88
N GLN A 162 -17.95 14.15 -6.10
CA GLN A 162 -16.59 14.59 -6.40
C GLN A 162 -16.28 16.04 -5.95
N ASP A 163 -17.28 16.92 -5.84
CA ASP A 163 -17.05 18.31 -5.43
C ASP A 163 -16.63 18.43 -3.96
N CYS A 164 -16.90 17.44 -3.12
CA CYS A 164 -16.37 17.44 -1.75
C CYS A 164 -14.83 17.46 -1.71
N ARG A 165 -14.15 16.99 -2.77
CA ARG A 165 -12.68 16.94 -2.82
C ARG A 165 -12.04 18.32 -2.74
N VAL A 166 -12.65 19.36 -3.32
CA VAL A 166 -12.10 20.73 -3.23
C VAL A 166 -12.18 21.30 -1.82
N LEU A 167 -13.04 20.75 -0.96
CA LEU A 167 -13.14 21.15 0.44
C LEU A 167 -12.03 20.53 1.28
N CYS A 168 -11.30 19.51 0.79
CA CYS A 168 -10.29 18.75 1.55
C CYS A 168 -8.96 18.65 0.79
N PRO A 169 -8.25 19.77 0.54
CA PRO A 169 -7.01 19.75 -0.25
C PRO A 169 -5.87 18.96 0.40
N GLU A 170 -5.94 18.70 1.70
CA GLU A 170 -5.00 17.83 2.40
C GLU A 170 -5.13 16.34 2.00
N ILE A 171 -6.28 15.93 1.45
CA ILE A 171 -6.50 14.59 0.91
C ILE A 171 -6.09 14.59 -0.56
N ASN A 172 -4.79 14.43 -0.79
CA ASN A 172 -4.18 14.39 -2.12
C ASN A 172 -3.53 13.03 -2.38
N SER A 173 -3.84 12.42 -3.52
CA SER A 173 -3.42 11.03 -3.79
C SER A 173 -1.89 10.88 -3.88
N THR A 174 -1.19 11.88 -4.41
CA THR A 174 0.28 11.91 -4.48
C THR A 174 0.90 12.06 -3.10
N ALA A 175 0.32 12.90 -2.24
CA ALA A 175 0.78 13.07 -0.86
C ALA A 175 0.57 11.78 -0.04
N LEU A 176 -0.62 11.18 -0.11
CA LEU A 176 -0.98 9.98 0.65
C LEU A 176 -0.16 8.74 0.23
N LEU A 177 0.35 8.69 -1.00
CA LEU A 177 1.26 7.63 -1.46
C LEU A 177 2.73 7.81 -1.07
N LYS A 178 3.12 8.97 -0.51
CA LYS A 178 4.50 9.16 -0.04
C LYS A 178 4.86 8.12 1.00
N ARG A 179 6.17 7.85 1.13
CA ARG A 179 6.71 6.84 2.06
C ARG A 179 6.02 5.47 1.91
N ARG A 180 5.67 5.10 0.66
CA ARG A 180 4.95 3.88 0.28
C ARG A 180 3.57 3.75 0.92
N GLY A 181 2.84 4.85 0.99
CA GLY A 181 1.47 4.85 1.53
C GLY A 181 1.38 5.06 3.04
N LEU A 182 2.50 5.27 3.74
CA LEU A 182 2.47 5.54 5.18
C LEU A 182 1.68 6.81 5.51
N GLU A 183 1.76 7.84 4.67
CA GLU A 183 1.01 9.09 4.88
C GLU A 183 -0.52 8.89 4.89
N LEU A 184 -1.04 7.85 4.22
CA LEU A 184 -2.45 7.48 4.31
C LEU A 184 -2.84 7.04 5.73
N PHE A 185 -2.02 6.17 6.34
CA PHE A 185 -2.28 5.67 7.68
C PHE A 185 -1.98 6.73 8.74
N ASP A 186 -0.89 7.49 8.58
CA ASP A 186 -0.61 8.64 9.45
C ASP A 186 -1.78 9.66 9.43
N PHE A 187 -2.48 9.79 8.29
CA PHE A 187 -3.72 10.58 8.21
C PHE A 187 -4.89 9.93 8.98
N CYS A 188 -5.17 8.64 8.76
CA CYS A 188 -6.23 7.91 9.47
C CYS A 188 -6.00 7.84 10.99
N ASP A 189 -4.76 7.66 11.42
CA ASP A 189 -4.39 7.57 12.84
C ASP A 189 -4.60 8.93 13.53
N ARG A 190 -4.13 10.03 12.93
CA ARG A 190 -4.40 11.39 13.44
C ARG A 190 -5.89 11.67 13.53
N PHE A 191 -6.68 11.15 12.58
CA PHE A 191 -8.13 11.26 12.62
C PHE A 191 -8.70 10.50 13.82
N ALA A 192 -8.33 9.23 13.99
CA ALA A 192 -8.76 8.40 15.12
C ALA A 192 -8.32 8.94 16.49
N GLU A 193 -7.10 9.49 16.59
CA GLU A 193 -6.57 10.11 17.81
C GLU A 193 -7.31 11.39 18.19
N SER A 194 -7.58 12.26 17.21
CA SER A 194 -8.41 13.46 17.40
C SER A 194 -9.80 13.06 17.92
N MET A 195 -10.28 11.89 17.51
CA MET A 195 -11.56 11.36 17.94
C MET A 195 -11.57 10.75 19.36
N GLY A 196 -10.49 10.11 19.79
CA GLY A 196 -10.40 9.45 21.09
C GLY A 196 -10.15 10.38 22.27
N SER A 197 -9.66 11.60 22.03
CA SER A 197 -9.09 12.47 23.07
C SER A 197 -10.07 13.45 23.75
N SER A 198 -11.24 13.72 23.15
CA SER A 198 -12.17 14.74 23.68
C SER A 198 -13.41 14.16 24.37
N LYS A 199 -13.73 14.71 25.55
CA LYS A 199 -14.97 14.43 26.30
C LYS A 199 -16.16 15.31 25.85
N GLU A 200 -15.95 16.25 24.94
CA GLU A 200 -16.99 17.21 24.51
C GLU A 200 -18.01 16.54 23.59
N ASP A 201 -19.29 16.88 23.64
CA ASP A 201 -20.31 16.24 22.81
C ASP A 201 -20.34 16.75 21.35
N ASP A 202 -19.64 17.84 21.02
CA ASP A 202 -19.63 18.45 19.68
C ASP A 202 -18.45 17.92 18.82
N PRO A 203 -18.71 17.13 17.74
CA PRO A 203 -17.69 16.63 16.82
C PRO A 203 -16.83 17.74 16.20
N LEU A 204 -17.37 18.94 16.01
CA LEU A 204 -16.60 20.06 15.46
C LEU A 204 -15.47 20.51 16.41
N GLN A 205 -15.66 20.34 17.71
CA GLN A 205 -14.63 20.62 18.70
C GLN A 205 -13.67 19.43 18.85
N ARG A 206 -14.20 18.19 18.82
CA ARG A 206 -13.39 16.95 18.88
C ARG A 206 -12.34 16.87 17.78
N LEU A 207 -12.74 17.10 16.54
CA LEU A 207 -11.85 16.97 15.39
C LEU A 207 -10.78 18.06 15.29
N GLY A 208 -10.89 19.12 16.12
CA GLY A 208 -9.88 20.15 16.31
C GLY A 208 -9.12 20.51 15.04
N ASN A 209 -7.83 20.20 15.03
CA ASN A 209 -6.89 20.58 13.97
C ASN A 209 -7.14 19.89 12.61
N MET A 210 -7.85 18.75 12.56
CA MET A 210 -8.15 18.09 11.28
C MET A 210 -9.27 18.77 10.51
N LEU A 211 -10.33 19.17 11.22
CA LEU A 211 -11.41 19.93 10.60
C LEU A 211 -10.98 21.39 10.35
N TRP A 212 -10.31 21.99 11.33
CA TRP A 212 -9.89 23.40 11.33
C TRP A 212 -8.40 23.59 11.00
N ASN A 213 -7.92 22.95 9.94
CA ASN A 213 -6.55 23.19 9.49
C ASN A 213 -6.35 24.66 9.07
N ASP A 214 -5.09 25.11 8.97
CA ASP A 214 -4.77 26.51 8.65
C ASP A 214 -5.45 26.99 7.38
N TRP A 215 -5.56 26.10 6.38
CA TRP A 215 -6.23 26.38 5.13
C TRP A 215 -7.72 26.67 5.34
N TRP A 216 -8.50 25.75 5.91
CA TRP A 216 -9.94 25.93 6.12
C TRP A 216 -10.23 27.11 7.06
N SER A 217 -9.44 27.25 8.12
CA SER A 217 -9.55 28.33 9.10
C SER A 217 -9.36 29.72 8.48
N SER A 218 -8.53 29.85 7.43
CA SER A 218 -8.33 31.13 6.74
C SER A 218 -9.58 31.60 5.99
N ALA A 219 -10.48 30.68 5.61
CA ALA A 219 -11.76 31.05 4.98
C ALA A 219 -12.82 31.54 5.96
N ARG A 220 -12.59 31.46 7.27
CA ARG A 220 -13.61 31.80 8.29
C ARG A 220 -14.00 33.27 8.26
N ARG A 221 -13.08 34.14 7.88
CA ARG A 221 -13.26 35.60 7.88
C ARG A 221 -13.69 36.06 6.49
N PRO A 222 -14.95 36.50 6.29
CA PRO A 222 -15.39 37.01 5.00
C PRO A 222 -14.59 38.26 4.58
N GLU A 223 -13.97 38.99 5.51
CA GLU A 223 -13.13 40.15 5.23
C GLU A 223 -11.87 39.80 4.43
N ASP A 224 -11.38 38.56 4.55
CA ASP A 224 -10.20 38.08 3.83
C ASP A 224 -10.55 37.63 2.40
N SER A 225 -11.82 37.74 2.01
CA SER A 225 -12.36 37.35 0.71
C SER A 225 -12.85 38.55 -0.09
N ASN A 226 -13.02 38.40 -1.40
CA ASN A 226 -13.56 39.44 -2.29
C ASN A 226 -15.10 39.60 -2.18
N VAL A 227 -15.69 39.17 -1.07
CA VAL A 227 -17.14 39.15 -0.86
C VAL A 227 -17.61 40.54 -0.42
N LYS A 228 -18.76 40.99 -0.92
CA LYS A 228 -19.31 42.30 -0.53
C LYS A 228 -19.83 42.24 0.90
N ARG A 229 -19.75 43.36 1.63
CA ARG A 229 -20.16 43.42 3.05
C ARG A 229 -21.62 43.00 3.29
N ASP A 230 -22.51 43.29 2.36
CA ASP A 230 -23.92 42.88 2.40
C ASP A 230 -24.13 41.37 2.19
N GLN A 231 -23.11 40.63 1.74
CA GLN A 231 -23.11 39.18 1.58
C GLN A 231 -22.38 38.44 2.71
N TYR A 232 -21.86 39.13 3.74
CA TYR A 232 -21.11 38.49 4.82
C TYR A 232 -21.93 37.45 5.58
N GLU A 233 -23.20 37.74 5.85
CA GLU A 233 -24.11 36.79 6.52
C GLU A 233 -24.29 35.51 5.70
N ASN A 234 -24.49 35.67 4.39
CA ASN A 234 -24.64 34.58 3.43
C ASN A 234 -23.37 33.74 3.33
N TYR A 235 -22.20 34.40 3.26
CA TYR A 235 -20.92 33.71 3.25
C TYR A 235 -20.67 32.93 4.54
N SER A 236 -20.92 33.52 5.71
CA SER A 236 -20.77 32.83 7.00
C SER A 236 -21.69 31.61 7.09
N PHE A 237 -22.93 31.72 6.60
CA PHE A 237 -23.84 30.58 6.48
C PHE A 237 -23.27 29.47 5.59
N MET A 238 -22.75 29.81 4.40
CA MET A 238 -22.18 28.83 3.48
C MET A 238 -20.90 28.19 4.02
N TYR A 239 -20.04 28.96 4.70
CA TYR A 239 -18.86 28.45 5.39
C TYR A 239 -19.24 27.39 6.42
N GLU A 240 -20.25 27.67 7.25
CA GLU A 240 -20.72 26.72 8.27
C GLU A 240 -21.33 25.47 7.61
N PHE A 241 -22.16 25.66 6.58
CA PHE A 241 -22.75 24.56 5.83
C PHE A 241 -21.69 23.64 5.21
N TYR A 242 -20.69 24.19 4.52
CA TYR A 242 -19.61 23.40 3.92
C TYR A 242 -18.67 22.80 4.95
N THR A 243 -18.58 23.35 6.17
CA THR A 243 -17.82 22.71 7.25
C THR A 243 -18.42 21.35 7.60
N TYR A 244 -19.76 21.23 7.64
CA TYR A 244 -20.42 19.93 7.86
C TYR A 244 -20.24 18.96 6.69
N LEU A 245 -20.19 19.45 5.45
CA LEU A 245 -19.90 18.61 4.28
C LEU A 245 -18.43 18.17 4.23
N ARG A 246 -17.50 19.02 4.68
CA ARG A 246 -16.08 18.68 4.87
C ARG A 246 -15.94 17.58 5.92
N LEU A 247 -16.62 17.71 7.07
CA LEU A 247 -16.68 16.67 8.10
C LEU A 247 -17.16 15.33 7.53
N GLU A 248 -18.30 15.32 6.84
CA GLU A 248 -18.85 14.12 6.21
C GLU A 248 -17.86 13.47 5.25
N PHE A 249 -17.17 14.27 4.42
CA PHE A 249 -16.18 13.72 3.49
C PHE A 249 -14.97 13.11 4.21
N LEU A 250 -14.47 13.75 5.28
CA LEU A 250 -13.38 13.20 6.10
C LEU A 250 -13.77 11.87 6.73
N ASP A 251 -14.97 11.79 7.31
CA ASP A 251 -15.52 10.55 7.88
C ASP A 251 -15.56 9.43 6.84
N GLN A 252 -16.20 9.70 5.69
CA GLN A 252 -16.32 8.73 4.61
C GLN A 252 -14.96 8.31 4.05
N PHE A 253 -14.00 9.25 3.96
CA PHE A 253 -12.67 8.96 3.45
C PHE A 253 -11.93 7.95 4.34
N VAL A 254 -11.90 8.18 5.65
CA VAL A 254 -11.21 7.31 6.59
C VAL A 254 -11.87 5.93 6.63
N LEU A 255 -13.21 5.88 6.67
CA LEU A 255 -13.97 4.62 6.62
C LEU A 255 -13.70 3.85 5.33
N CYS A 256 -13.77 4.50 4.17
CA CYS A 256 -13.48 3.90 2.88
C CYS A 256 -12.03 3.44 2.78
N ALA A 257 -11.08 4.19 3.34
CA ALA A 257 -9.68 3.83 3.35
C ALA A 257 -9.46 2.49 4.05
N HIS A 258 -9.96 2.35 5.27
CA HIS A 258 -9.85 1.09 6.03
C HIS A 258 -10.55 -0.07 5.31
N LYS A 259 -11.82 0.10 4.93
CA LYS A 259 -12.61 -0.96 4.26
C LYS A 259 -11.98 -1.38 2.93
N THR A 260 -11.53 -0.45 2.10
CA THR A 260 -10.96 -0.75 0.77
C THR A 260 -9.59 -1.41 0.87
N VAL A 261 -8.71 -0.96 1.79
CA VAL A 261 -7.41 -1.61 2.03
C VAL A 261 -7.64 -3.03 2.56
N MET A 262 -8.52 -3.21 3.54
CA MET A 262 -8.84 -4.52 4.08
C MET A 262 -9.38 -5.45 2.98
N LYS A 263 -10.38 -4.99 2.21
CA LYS A 263 -10.94 -5.74 1.09
C LYS A 263 -9.86 -6.18 0.11
N ALA A 264 -9.01 -5.26 -0.33
CA ALA A 264 -7.96 -5.56 -1.29
C ALA A 264 -6.88 -6.50 -0.73
N CYS A 265 -6.66 -6.48 0.59
CA CYS A 265 -5.78 -7.43 1.28
C CYS A 265 -6.38 -8.83 1.30
N LEU A 266 -7.66 -8.96 1.69
CA LEU A 266 -8.41 -10.22 1.71
C LEU A 266 -8.54 -10.82 0.31
N GLU A 267 -8.84 -10.03 -0.70
CA GLU A 267 -8.87 -10.49 -2.10
C GLU A 267 -7.50 -11.04 -2.52
N ASN A 268 -6.40 -10.34 -2.20
CA ASN A 268 -5.05 -10.83 -2.49
C ASN A 268 -4.72 -12.13 -1.73
N MET A 269 -5.26 -12.33 -0.53
CA MET A 269 -5.15 -13.60 0.19
C MET A 269 -5.91 -14.71 -0.54
N SER A 270 -7.17 -14.47 -0.88
CA SER A 270 -8.07 -15.48 -1.44
C SER A 270 -7.73 -15.91 -2.87
N HIS A 271 -7.26 -14.99 -3.72
CA HIS A 271 -6.94 -15.31 -5.12
C HIS A 271 -5.48 -15.72 -5.31
N SER A 272 -4.66 -15.62 -4.26
CA SER A 272 -3.23 -15.95 -4.35
C SER A 272 -2.46 -15.19 -5.42
N ASP A 273 -2.98 -14.02 -5.82
CA ASP A 273 -2.35 -13.09 -6.75
C ASP A 273 -1.04 -12.49 -6.20
N SER A 274 -0.80 -12.66 -4.89
CA SER A 274 0.40 -12.16 -4.23
C SER A 274 0.69 -12.94 -2.96
N PHE A 275 1.96 -13.34 -2.75
CA PHE A 275 2.43 -13.82 -1.45
C PHE A 275 2.49 -12.76 -0.34
N VAL A 276 2.34 -11.47 -0.64
CA VAL A 276 2.54 -10.39 0.35
C VAL A 276 1.63 -10.53 1.57
N PRO A 277 0.30 -10.74 1.43
CA PRO A 277 -0.55 -11.01 2.59
C PRO A 277 -0.11 -12.24 3.39
N ARG A 278 0.25 -13.35 2.72
CA ARG A 278 0.75 -14.56 3.39
C ARG A 278 1.98 -14.24 4.22
N LEU A 279 2.93 -13.51 3.64
CA LEU A 279 4.13 -13.03 4.34
C LEU A 279 3.78 -12.20 5.56
N VAL A 280 2.84 -11.26 5.45
CA VAL A 280 2.42 -10.42 6.59
C VAL A 280 1.80 -11.28 7.69
N TYR A 281 0.95 -12.23 7.33
CA TYR A 281 0.31 -13.13 8.27
C TYR A 281 1.34 -14.02 8.99
N LEU A 282 2.22 -14.66 8.23
CA LEU A 282 3.21 -15.62 8.73
C LEU A 282 4.32 -14.96 9.56
N ALA A 283 4.82 -13.82 9.12
CA ALA A 283 5.87 -13.10 9.84
C ALA A 283 5.31 -12.36 11.07
N GLY A 284 4.02 -12.08 11.08
CA GLY A 284 3.38 -11.19 12.04
C GLY A 284 3.94 -9.75 11.96
N PRO A 285 3.42 -8.82 12.78
CA PRO A 285 3.84 -7.41 12.75
C PRO A 285 5.35 -7.23 12.96
N ARG A 286 5.92 -7.98 13.91
CA ARG A 286 7.35 -7.91 14.23
C ARG A 286 8.20 -8.44 13.08
N GLY A 287 7.88 -9.62 12.55
CA GLY A 287 8.63 -10.19 11.44
C GLY A 287 8.55 -9.32 10.19
N VAL A 288 7.42 -8.67 9.91
CA VAL A 288 7.34 -7.69 8.81
C VAL A 288 8.26 -6.49 9.03
N GLN A 289 8.33 -5.93 10.25
CA GLN A 289 9.27 -4.84 10.51
C GLN A 289 10.73 -5.30 10.37
N GLU A 290 11.05 -6.51 10.82
CA GLU A 290 12.37 -7.12 10.64
C GLU A 290 12.69 -7.31 9.15
N LEU A 291 11.76 -7.84 8.34
CA LEU A 291 11.93 -7.97 6.89
C LEU A 291 12.10 -6.62 6.19
N LEU A 292 11.35 -5.61 6.60
CA LEU A 292 11.50 -4.25 6.09
C LEU A 292 12.83 -3.62 6.53
N ALA A 293 13.34 -3.96 7.72
CA ALA A 293 14.64 -3.53 8.21
C ALA A 293 15.77 -4.24 7.43
N THR A 294 15.72 -5.57 7.29
CA THR A 294 16.65 -6.35 6.47
C THR A 294 16.63 -5.89 5.02
N ARG A 295 15.46 -5.63 4.44
CA ARG A 295 15.36 -5.06 3.09
C ARG A 295 15.97 -3.66 3.01
N ARG A 296 15.82 -2.83 4.04
CA ARG A 296 16.47 -1.51 4.10
C ARG A 296 17.98 -1.65 4.20
N GLU A 297 18.48 -2.54 5.04
CA GLU A 297 19.90 -2.84 5.19
C GLU A 297 20.51 -3.41 3.91
N LEU A 298 19.82 -4.35 3.26
CA LEU A 298 20.24 -4.89 1.98
C LEU A 298 20.15 -3.85 0.88
N LYS A 299 19.13 -2.98 0.90
CA LYS A 299 19.08 -1.84 -0.03
C LYS A 299 20.10 -0.76 0.29
N SER A 300 20.56 -0.58 1.52
CA SER A 300 21.65 0.35 1.81
C SER A 300 22.99 -0.28 1.43
N ARG A 301 23.10 -1.62 1.48
CA ARG A 301 24.26 -2.37 0.98
C ARG A 301 24.29 -2.49 -0.55
N ALA A 302 23.13 -2.64 -1.19
CA ALA A 302 22.97 -2.84 -2.63
C ALA A 302 22.52 -1.56 -3.38
N GLY A 303 22.19 -0.48 -2.67
CA GLY A 303 21.56 0.70 -3.23
C GLY A 303 22.46 1.92 -3.14
N HIS A 304 22.68 2.50 -4.32
CA HIS A 304 23.03 3.89 -4.60
C HIS A 304 23.99 4.53 -3.58
N SER A 305 25.01 3.81 -3.16
CA SER A 305 26.12 4.45 -2.46
C SER A 305 26.88 5.31 -3.47
N CYS A 306 27.48 6.38 -2.98
CA CYS A 306 28.32 7.21 -3.80
C CYS A 306 29.57 6.41 -4.19
N GLU A 307 29.79 6.17 -5.48
CA GLU A 307 30.92 5.38 -5.97
C GLU A 307 32.28 5.99 -5.61
N TYR A 308 32.32 7.26 -5.20
CA TYR A 308 33.54 7.88 -4.68
C TYR A 308 33.72 7.71 -3.17
N CYS A 309 32.69 7.99 -2.37
CA CYS A 309 32.80 8.15 -0.91
C CYS A 309 31.86 7.29 -0.07
N ASP A 310 31.19 6.32 -0.70
CA ASP A 310 30.36 5.25 -0.12
C ASP A 310 29.11 5.71 0.67
N ARG A 311 28.86 7.02 0.77
CA ARG A 311 27.65 7.56 1.41
C ARG A 311 26.37 7.18 0.66
N CYS A 312 25.34 6.78 1.39
CA CYS A 312 24.00 6.45 0.87
C CYS A 312 23.03 7.64 0.98
N PRO A 313 21.85 7.62 0.31
CA PRO A 313 20.86 8.70 0.42
C PRO A 313 20.45 9.04 1.85
N GLU A 314 20.42 8.04 2.72
CA GLU A 314 20.09 8.18 4.14
C GLU A 314 21.14 9.02 4.89
N ASP A 315 22.43 8.92 4.56
CA ASP A 315 23.52 9.66 5.20
C ASP A 315 23.53 11.16 4.85
N ILE A 316 22.89 11.53 3.75
CA ILE A 316 22.95 12.87 3.16
C ILE A 316 21.62 13.62 3.35
N GLY A 317 20.56 12.87 3.69
CA GLY A 317 19.23 13.38 3.99
C GLY A 317 18.24 13.13 2.85
N ASN A 318 16.97 12.94 3.23
CA ASN A 318 15.85 12.47 2.38
C ASN A 318 15.56 13.30 1.10
N ASN A 319 16.23 14.43 0.89
CA ASN A 319 16.00 15.34 -0.24
C ASN A 319 17.16 15.41 -1.24
N VAL A 320 18.27 14.70 -1.02
CA VAL A 320 19.41 14.76 -1.94
C VAL A 320 19.26 13.71 -3.03
N LYS A 321 19.02 14.17 -4.26
CA LYS A 321 19.02 13.32 -5.45
C LYS A 321 20.46 13.00 -5.83
N PHE A 322 20.80 11.71 -5.83
CA PHE A 322 22.07 11.25 -6.34
C PHE A 322 22.17 11.54 -7.84
N LEU A 323 23.34 11.97 -8.27
CA LEU A 323 23.68 12.12 -9.67
C LEU A 323 23.98 10.75 -10.26
N VAL A 324 23.58 10.54 -11.51
CA VAL A 324 23.85 9.29 -12.23
C VAL A 324 24.72 9.58 -13.45
N CYS A 325 25.76 8.78 -13.67
CA CYS A 325 26.55 8.89 -14.90
C CYS A 325 25.68 8.59 -16.13
N SER A 326 25.46 9.61 -16.97
CA SER A 326 24.63 9.50 -18.18
C SER A 326 25.22 8.55 -19.23
N GLY A 327 26.55 8.40 -19.25
CA GLY A 327 27.27 7.45 -20.11
C GLY A 327 26.89 6.01 -19.80
N CYS A 328 27.04 5.59 -18.55
CA CYS A 328 26.69 4.25 -18.09
C CYS A 328 25.19 3.97 -18.20
N LYS A 329 24.34 4.93 -17.78
CA LYS A 329 22.89 4.76 -17.83
C LYS A 329 22.40 4.48 -19.26
N ARG A 330 22.88 5.27 -20.24
CA ARG A 330 22.44 5.15 -21.63
C ARG A 330 23.04 3.95 -22.36
N LYS A 331 24.34 3.67 -22.20
CA LYS A 331 25.04 2.65 -22.99
C LYS A 331 24.92 1.24 -22.40
N LEU A 332 24.88 1.13 -21.07
CA LEU A 332 24.94 -0.16 -20.37
C LEU A 332 23.64 -0.52 -19.65
N LYS A 333 22.66 0.40 -19.64
CA LYS A 333 21.50 0.33 -18.74
C LYS A 333 21.93 0.10 -17.28
N PHE A 334 22.99 0.81 -16.87
CA PHE A 334 23.62 0.69 -15.56
C PHE A 334 23.72 2.06 -14.89
N GLU A 335 23.20 2.18 -13.67
CA GLU A 335 23.14 3.45 -12.95
C GLU A 335 24.34 3.56 -12.01
N TYR A 336 25.26 4.45 -12.34
CA TYR A 336 26.48 4.71 -11.56
C TYR A 336 26.28 5.98 -10.72
N TYR A 337 26.24 5.83 -9.41
CA TYR A 337 25.69 6.83 -8.49
C TYR A 337 26.75 7.70 -7.82
N TYR A 338 26.47 9.00 -7.72
CA TYR A 338 27.30 9.95 -6.99
C TYR A 338 26.44 10.85 -6.13
N CYS A 339 26.83 11.07 -4.88
CA CYS A 339 26.09 11.95 -4.00
C CYS A 339 26.24 13.44 -4.33
N SER A 340 27.28 13.82 -5.08
CA SER A 340 27.55 15.21 -5.45
C SER A 340 28.39 15.32 -6.72
N LYS A 341 28.46 16.51 -7.32
CA LYS A 341 29.28 16.77 -8.51
C LYS A 341 30.78 16.64 -8.20
N GLU A 342 31.17 16.95 -6.97
CA GLU A 342 32.55 16.86 -6.49
C GLU A 342 32.98 15.40 -6.44
N CYS A 343 32.16 14.52 -5.86
CA CYS A 343 32.42 13.08 -5.84
C CYS A 343 32.53 12.49 -7.25
N GLN A 344 31.63 12.88 -8.16
CA GLN A 344 31.70 12.48 -9.56
C GLN A 344 33.01 12.92 -10.22
N LYS A 345 33.45 14.17 -10.00
CA LYS A 345 34.70 14.68 -10.57
C LYS A 345 35.93 13.97 -10.02
N SER A 346 35.95 13.67 -8.73
CA SER A 346 37.06 12.99 -8.08
C SER A 346 37.22 11.55 -8.55
N ASP A 347 36.12 10.85 -8.79
CA ASP A 347 36.10 9.48 -9.30
C ASP A 347 36.32 9.39 -10.83
N TRP A 348 36.05 10.48 -11.56
CA TRP A 348 36.09 10.51 -13.02
C TRP A 348 37.37 9.94 -13.67
N PRO A 349 38.60 10.19 -13.18
CA PRO A 349 39.81 9.62 -13.77
C PRO A 349 39.80 8.08 -13.82
N GLN A 350 39.27 7.43 -12.79
CA GLN A 350 39.13 5.97 -12.71
C GLN A 350 37.93 5.51 -13.54
N HIS A 351 36.75 6.11 -13.31
CA HIS A 351 35.51 5.74 -13.98
C HIS A 351 35.57 5.91 -15.51
N LYS A 352 36.27 6.93 -16.02
CA LYS A 352 36.35 7.24 -17.46
C LYS A 352 36.88 6.07 -18.30
N VAL A 353 37.72 5.20 -17.73
CA VAL A 353 38.29 4.05 -18.44
C VAL A 353 37.19 3.07 -18.87
N HIS A 354 36.22 2.84 -17.99
CA HIS A 354 35.13 1.86 -18.15
C HIS A 354 33.78 2.50 -18.47
N CYS A 355 33.65 3.82 -18.37
CA CYS A 355 32.40 4.57 -18.54
C CYS A 355 31.69 4.22 -19.86
N GLY A 356 30.54 3.58 -19.74
CA GLY A 356 29.71 3.18 -20.87
C GLY A 356 30.29 2.07 -21.74
N LYS A 357 31.32 1.35 -21.25
CA LYS A 357 31.90 0.16 -21.88
C LYS A 357 31.63 -1.10 -21.06
N GLU A 358 31.82 -1.02 -19.75
CA GLU A 358 31.72 -2.16 -18.82
C GLU A 358 30.97 -1.74 -17.55
N LYS A 359 30.25 -2.68 -16.93
CA LYS A 359 29.51 -2.45 -15.67
C LYS A 359 30.43 -2.61 -14.45
N VAL A 360 31.48 -1.79 -14.38
CA VAL A 360 32.42 -1.76 -13.25
C VAL A 360 31.91 -0.81 -12.20
N SER A 361 31.90 -1.21 -10.93
CA SER A 361 31.60 -0.35 -9.77
C SER A 361 32.32 -0.86 -8.52
N LYS A 362 32.58 0.01 -7.54
CA LYS A 362 33.40 -0.37 -6.38
C LYS A 362 32.79 -1.51 -5.57
N GLY A 363 31.45 -1.57 -5.51
CA GLY A 363 30.72 -2.67 -4.88
C GLY A 363 30.57 -3.92 -5.77
N ARG A 364 31.00 -3.86 -7.04
CA ARG A 364 30.84 -4.91 -8.06
C ARG A 364 32.15 -5.56 -8.50
N ASP A 365 33.29 -5.23 -7.90
CA ASP A 365 34.58 -5.87 -8.25
C ASP A 365 34.61 -7.40 -7.99
N GLU A 366 33.53 -7.99 -7.48
CA GLU A 366 33.29 -9.45 -7.41
C GLU A 366 32.48 -10.04 -8.58
N GLY A 367 32.14 -9.26 -9.62
CA GLY A 367 31.47 -9.76 -10.82
C GLY A 367 30.01 -10.21 -10.62
N ARG A 368 29.43 -10.04 -9.43
CA ARG A 368 28.06 -10.47 -9.14
C ARG A 368 27.05 -9.42 -9.63
N PRO A 369 26.05 -9.79 -10.46
CA PRO A 369 24.98 -8.88 -10.83
C PRO A 369 24.23 -8.41 -9.57
N GLU A 370 23.81 -7.14 -9.53
CA GLU A 370 23.00 -6.61 -8.43
C GLU A 370 21.72 -7.42 -8.29
N TYR A 371 21.73 -8.35 -7.33
CA TYR A 371 20.60 -9.18 -7.05
C TYR A 371 19.66 -8.43 -6.11
N ARG A 372 18.44 -8.17 -6.60
CA ARG A 372 17.35 -7.70 -5.74
C ARG A 372 16.67 -8.90 -5.11
N GLN A 373 17.03 -9.21 -3.87
CA GLN A 373 16.29 -10.20 -3.07
C GLN A 373 14.81 -9.80 -2.98
N SER A 374 13.93 -10.72 -3.40
CA SER A 374 12.49 -10.55 -3.29
C SER A 374 12.09 -10.57 -1.81
N LEU A 375 10.90 -10.04 -1.48
CA LEU A 375 10.41 -10.11 -0.10
C LEU A 375 10.20 -11.56 0.36
N GLY A 376 9.82 -12.44 -0.57
CA GLY A 376 9.62 -13.87 -0.28
C GLY A 376 10.94 -14.52 0.13
N LEU A 377 12.02 -14.26 -0.63
CA LEU A 377 13.32 -14.78 -0.27
C LEU A 377 13.81 -14.23 1.08
N LEU A 378 13.58 -12.95 1.38
CA LEU A 378 13.95 -12.40 2.69
C LEU A 378 13.18 -13.06 3.83
N LEU A 379 11.90 -13.34 3.64
CA LEU A 379 11.09 -14.11 4.59
C LEU A 379 11.72 -15.48 4.81
N GLN A 380 12.06 -16.15 3.71
CA GLN A 380 12.61 -17.49 3.73
C GLN A 380 13.97 -17.56 4.43
N LEU A 381 14.86 -16.60 4.19
CA LEU A 381 16.12 -16.45 4.92
C LEU A 381 15.89 -16.13 6.41
N GLY A 382 14.85 -15.35 6.74
CA GLY A 382 14.45 -15.05 8.11
C GLY A 382 14.03 -16.30 8.87
N PHE A 383 13.15 -17.14 8.28
CA PHE A 383 12.74 -18.41 8.86
C PHE A 383 13.92 -19.35 9.10
N GLN A 384 14.85 -19.45 8.15
CA GLN A 384 16.04 -20.29 8.31
C GLN A 384 16.95 -19.83 9.44
N LYS A 385 17.04 -18.52 9.67
CA LYS A 385 17.79 -17.97 10.80
C LYS A 385 17.11 -18.30 12.12
N GLN A 386 15.78 -18.31 12.15
CA GLN A 386 14.99 -18.61 13.35
C GLN A 386 14.94 -20.12 13.65
N TYR A 387 14.91 -20.96 12.62
CA TYR A 387 14.82 -22.41 12.69
C TYR A 387 16.00 -23.05 11.93
N PRO A 388 17.21 -23.09 12.53
CA PRO A 388 18.42 -23.54 11.84
C PRO A 388 18.44 -25.05 11.52
N ASP A 389 17.57 -25.81 12.17
CA ASP A 389 17.28 -27.20 11.89
C ASP A 389 16.45 -27.39 10.61
N VAL A 390 15.63 -26.39 10.25
CA VAL A 390 14.77 -26.42 9.06
C VAL A 390 15.55 -26.04 7.79
N ASP A 391 15.44 -26.87 6.77
CA ASP A 391 16.12 -26.61 5.48
C ASP A 391 15.27 -25.71 4.58
N TYR A 392 13.94 -25.82 4.65
CA TYR A 392 13.05 -24.93 3.91
C TYR A 392 11.66 -24.85 4.57
N THR A 393 10.88 -23.85 4.17
CA THR A 393 9.52 -23.62 4.68
C THR A 393 8.62 -23.46 3.47
N LEU A 394 7.65 -24.35 3.33
CA LEU A 394 6.64 -24.27 2.28
C LEU A 394 5.37 -23.65 2.86
N PHE A 395 4.69 -22.85 2.04
CA PHE A 395 3.43 -22.23 2.44
C PHE A 395 2.31 -22.74 1.57
N GLN A 396 1.18 -23.08 2.19
CA GLN A 396 -0.03 -23.34 1.44
C GLN A 396 -0.51 -22.04 0.79
N VAL A 397 -1.05 -22.16 -0.43
CA VAL A 397 -1.49 -21.00 -1.21
C VAL A 397 -2.80 -20.45 -0.66
N ASP A 398 -3.73 -21.33 -0.31
CA ASP A 398 -5.08 -20.99 0.17
C ASP A 398 -5.19 -20.90 1.70
N ALA A 399 -4.15 -21.30 2.42
CA ALA A 399 -4.11 -21.21 3.88
C ALA A 399 -2.78 -20.60 4.31
N PRO A 400 -2.76 -19.70 5.30
CA PRO A 400 -1.54 -19.05 5.71
C PRO A 400 -0.70 -19.93 6.66
N GLN A 401 -0.68 -21.24 6.44
CA GLN A 401 0.05 -22.22 7.23
C GLN A 401 1.41 -22.51 6.58
N GLY A 402 2.47 -22.45 7.38
CA GLY A 402 3.82 -22.83 6.98
C GLY A 402 4.13 -24.27 7.41
N TYR A 403 4.85 -24.99 6.55
CA TYR A 403 5.28 -26.36 6.76
C TYR A 403 6.80 -26.42 6.69
N LYS A 404 7.41 -27.12 7.65
CA LYS A 404 8.85 -27.31 7.70
C LYS A 404 9.24 -28.42 6.73
N VAL A 405 10.25 -28.20 5.92
CA VAL A 405 10.77 -29.19 4.98
C VAL A 405 12.25 -29.42 5.26
N MET A 406 12.65 -30.67 5.44
CA MET A 406 14.02 -31.02 5.79
C MET A 406 14.39 -32.45 5.39
N PHE A 407 15.69 -32.70 5.30
CA PHE A 407 16.23 -34.06 5.27
C PHE A 407 16.41 -34.58 6.70
N LEU A 408 15.74 -35.68 7.06
CA LEU A 408 15.83 -36.26 8.41
C LEU A 408 17.05 -37.17 8.61
N HIS A 409 17.46 -37.86 7.55
CA HIS A 409 18.38 -39.00 7.66
C HIS A 409 19.55 -38.98 6.66
N ASP A 410 19.61 -37.98 5.79
CA ASP A 410 20.61 -37.86 4.73
C ASP A 410 21.34 -36.51 4.83
N GLU A 411 22.44 -36.49 5.60
CA GLU A 411 23.21 -35.26 5.86
C GLU A 411 23.96 -34.78 4.61
N GLU A 412 24.35 -35.68 3.70
CA GLU A 412 25.03 -35.31 2.45
C GLU A 412 24.06 -34.56 1.52
N LYS A 413 22.85 -35.09 1.30
CA LYS A 413 21.82 -34.38 0.54
C LYS A 413 21.39 -33.07 1.21
N ARG A 414 21.35 -33.05 2.54
CA ARG A 414 21.06 -31.82 3.31
C ARG A 414 22.11 -30.74 3.09
N GLU A 415 23.39 -31.08 3.16
CA GLU A 415 24.49 -30.14 2.91
C GLU A 415 24.44 -29.61 1.47
N MET A 416 24.24 -30.50 0.50
CA MET A 416 24.04 -30.14 -0.91
C MET A 416 22.86 -29.17 -1.10
N PHE A 417 21.71 -29.47 -0.52
CA PHE A 417 20.52 -28.61 -0.61
C PHE A 417 20.82 -27.21 -0.04
N ARG A 418 21.45 -27.13 1.13
CA ARG A 418 21.82 -25.86 1.78
C ARG A 418 22.82 -25.07 0.94
N GLU A 419 23.78 -25.74 0.31
CA GLU A 419 24.75 -25.12 -0.59
C GLU A 419 24.06 -24.53 -1.83
N LYS A 420 23.19 -25.31 -2.49
CA LYS A 420 22.40 -24.85 -3.65
C LYS A 420 21.49 -23.70 -3.28
N ARG A 421 20.81 -23.76 -2.13
CA ARG A 421 20.01 -22.65 -1.60
C ARG A 421 20.83 -21.38 -1.40
N ALA A 422 22.01 -21.49 -0.78
CA ALA A 422 22.90 -20.35 -0.58
C ALA A 422 23.37 -19.77 -1.92
N MET A 423 23.72 -20.63 -2.88
CA MET A 423 24.07 -20.22 -4.25
C MET A 423 22.93 -19.45 -4.91
N VAL A 424 21.71 -20.01 -4.96
CA VAL A 424 20.56 -19.36 -5.62
C VAL A 424 20.17 -18.03 -4.94
N ALA A 425 20.33 -17.95 -3.61
CA ALA A 425 20.08 -16.71 -2.85
C ALA A 425 21.14 -15.61 -3.08
N MET A 426 22.28 -15.94 -3.68
CA MET A 426 23.38 -15.00 -3.96
C MET A 426 23.61 -14.76 -5.45
N ASP A 427 23.34 -15.76 -6.29
CA ASP A 427 23.63 -15.78 -7.72
C ASP A 427 22.43 -15.27 -8.52
N ALA A 428 22.70 -14.39 -9.49
CA ALA A 428 21.69 -13.84 -10.38
C ALA A 428 21.20 -14.84 -11.42
N ASP A 429 22.06 -15.81 -11.80
CA ASP A 429 21.70 -16.85 -12.76
C ASP A 429 20.87 -17.96 -12.12
N ARG A 430 20.68 -17.91 -10.79
CA ARG A 430 19.89 -18.89 -10.01
C ARG A 430 20.39 -20.32 -10.18
N THR A 431 21.71 -20.48 -10.32
CA THR A 431 22.34 -21.80 -10.43
C THR A 431 21.96 -22.68 -9.25
N GLY A 432 21.27 -23.80 -9.52
CA GLY A 432 20.78 -24.73 -8.51
C GLY A 432 19.29 -24.56 -8.13
N LEU A 433 18.54 -23.65 -8.77
CA LEU A 433 17.11 -23.48 -8.54
C LEU A 433 16.29 -24.69 -8.99
N ASP A 434 16.72 -25.33 -10.07
CA ASP A 434 16.23 -26.61 -10.55
C ASP A 434 16.35 -27.71 -9.48
N VAL A 435 17.53 -27.84 -8.86
CA VAL A 435 17.78 -28.82 -7.79
C VAL A 435 16.93 -28.53 -6.56
N LEU A 436 16.84 -27.26 -6.14
CA LEU A 436 15.93 -26.84 -5.06
C LEU A 436 14.48 -27.22 -5.36
N ALA A 437 14.00 -26.90 -6.56
CA ALA A 437 12.65 -27.20 -6.99
C ALA A 437 12.39 -28.72 -6.96
N LYS A 438 13.35 -29.53 -7.44
CA LYS A 438 13.22 -30.98 -7.47
C LYS A 438 13.15 -31.57 -6.06
N CYS A 439 14.05 -31.18 -5.16
CA CYS A 439 14.02 -31.63 -3.77
C CYS A 439 12.69 -31.31 -3.07
N LEU A 440 12.17 -30.08 -3.26
CA LEU A 440 10.91 -29.66 -2.64
C LEU A 440 9.69 -30.39 -3.23
N VAL A 441 9.67 -30.59 -4.55
CA VAL A 441 8.57 -31.31 -5.21
C VAL A 441 8.59 -32.81 -4.86
N ASP A 442 9.76 -33.42 -4.75
CA ASP A 442 9.87 -34.81 -4.30
C ASP A 442 9.41 -34.99 -2.85
N ALA A 443 9.56 -33.96 -2.00
CA ALA A 443 9.07 -33.99 -0.63
C ALA A 443 7.55 -34.21 -0.54
N LEU A 444 6.79 -33.92 -1.61
CA LEU A 444 5.35 -34.19 -1.67
C LEU A 444 5.03 -35.70 -1.67
N GLN A 445 5.96 -36.55 -2.10
CA GLN A 445 5.77 -38.00 -2.06
C GLN A 445 5.75 -38.53 -0.62
N GLU A 446 6.45 -37.84 0.28
CA GLU A 446 6.55 -38.13 1.71
C GLU A 446 5.79 -37.10 2.56
N ASP A 447 4.72 -36.49 2.03
CA ASP A 447 3.87 -35.55 2.79
C ASP A 447 3.04 -36.27 3.86
N THR A 448 3.70 -36.59 4.97
CA THR A 448 3.05 -37.19 6.15
C THR A 448 2.18 -36.20 6.92
N ALA A 449 2.38 -34.89 6.69
CA ALA A 449 1.65 -33.83 7.36
C ALA A 449 0.24 -33.60 6.79
N ASN A 450 -0.11 -34.22 5.66
CA ASN A 450 -1.32 -33.91 4.88
C ASN A 450 -1.43 -32.41 4.63
N SER A 451 -0.32 -31.81 4.20
CA SER A 451 -0.19 -30.35 4.08
C SER A 451 -1.15 -29.74 3.06
N GLY A 452 -1.62 -30.53 2.09
CA GLY A 452 -2.40 -30.03 0.96
C GLY A 452 -1.58 -29.15 0.01
N ILE A 453 -0.25 -29.07 0.20
CA ILE A 453 0.66 -28.40 -0.71
C ILE A 453 0.71 -29.21 -2.01
N THR A 454 0.63 -28.50 -3.12
CA THR A 454 0.75 -29.08 -4.47
C THR A 454 2.05 -28.66 -5.12
N ARG A 455 2.44 -29.37 -6.20
CA ARG A 455 3.58 -28.99 -7.04
C ARG A 455 3.48 -27.54 -7.52
N ASP A 456 2.29 -27.09 -7.90
CA ASP A 456 2.06 -25.72 -8.37
C ASP A 456 2.26 -24.69 -7.27
N ASN A 457 1.94 -25.02 -6.00
CA ASN A 457 2.20 -24.13 -4.87
C ASN A 457 3.70 -23.94 -4.65
N ILE A 458 4.49 -25.02 -4.71
CA ILE A 458 5.96 -24.96 -4.58
C ILE A 458 6.55 -24.10 -5.70
N LEU A 459 6.16 -24.36 -6.95
CA LEU A 459 6.66 -23.61 -8.10
C LEU A 459 6.26 -22.14 -8.04
N GLN A 460 5.04 -21.83 -7.62
CA GLN A 460 4.60 -20.45 -7.41
C GLN A 460 5.45 -19.75 -6.35
N GLN A 461 5.68 -20.38 -5.20
CA GLN A 461 6.51 -19.82 -4.14
C GLN A 461 7.94 -19.56 -4.64
N LEU A 462 8.56 -20.52 -5.33
CA LEU A 462 9.90 -20.34 -5.90
C LEU A 462 9.97 -19.21 -6.94
N ASN A 463 8.95 -19.10 -7.80
CA ASN A 463 8.85 -18.00 -8.75
C ASN A 463 8.79 -16.63 -8.04
N GLU A 464 8.05 -16.53 -6.95
CA GLU A 464 7.91 -15.32 -6.14
C GLU A 464 9.19 -14.98 -5.35
N GLU A 465 9.90 -15.98 -4.85
CA GLU A 465 11.14 -15.82 -4.09
C GLU A 465 12.32 -15.41 -4.99
N TYR A 466 12.46 -16.04 -6.14
CA TYR A 466 13.65 -15.92 -6.98
C TYR A 466 13.45 -15.08 -8.25
N GLU A 467 12.20 -14.69 -8.55
CA GLU A 467 11.79 -13.88 -9.71
C GLU A 467 12.22 -14.54 -11.06
N VAL A 468 12.21 -15.88 -11.13
CA VAL A 468 12.56 -16.71 -12.31
C VAL A 468 11.52 -17.81 -12.49
N ASP A 469 11.33 -18.30 -13.71
CA ASP A 469 10.43 -19.42 -14.00
C ASP A 469 11.01 -20.78 -13.55
N ALA A 470 10.78 -21.11 -12.27
CA ALA A 470 11.20 -22.35 -11.65
C ALA A 470 10.57 -23.59 -12.30
N ARG A 471 9.41 -23.47 -12.96
CA ARG A 471 8.77 -24.60 -13.64
C ARG A 471 9.63 -25.08 -14.79
N THR A 472 10.03 -24.17 -15.67
CA THR A 472 10.89 -24.51 -16.82
C THR A 472 12.22 -25.08 -16.36
N CYS A 473 12.81 -24.54 -15.28
CA CYS A 473 14.04 -25.08 -14.69
C CYS A 473 13.85 -26.52 -14.18
N LEU A 474 12.77 -26.78 -13.45
CA LEU A 474 12.46 -28.12 -12.91
C LEU A 474 12.21 -29.14 -14.02
N GLU A 475 11.39 -28.81 -15.01
CA GLU A 475 11.05 -29.72 -16.12
C GLU A 475 12.29 -30.10 -16.95
N ALA A 476 13.23 -29.17 -17.13
CA ALA A 476 14.50 -29.45 -17.80
C ALA A 476 15.35 -30.47 -17.02
N LEU A 477 15.48 -30.29 -15.71
CA LEU A 477 16.23 -31.21 -14.84
C LEU A 477 15.56 -32.59 -14.76
N GLU A 478 14.23 -32.64 -14.67
CA GLU A 478 13.50 -33.93 -14.66
C GLU A 478 13.71 -34.72 -15.95
N ALA A 479 13.74 -34.04 -17.10
CA ALA A 479 14.04 -34.68 -18.37
C ALA A 479 15.47 -35.25 -18.42
N GLU A 480 16.45 -34.52 -17.84
CA GLU A 480 17.83 -34.99 -17.70
C GLU A 480 17.91 -36.23 -16.80
N LEU A 481 17.34 -36.19 -15.60
CA LEU A 481 17.33 -37.30 -14.66
C LEU A 481 16.64 -38.55 -15.22
N ALA A 482 15.56 -38.37 -15.98
CA ALA A 482 14.87 -39.47 -16.65
C ALA A 482 15.72 -40.11 -17.76
N MET A 483 16.53 -39.33 -18.49
CA MET A 483 17.47 -39.89 -19.46
C MET A 483 18.60 -40.68 -18.79
N GLU A 484 18.98 -40.29 -17.57
CA GLU A 484 19.99 -40.97 -16.77
C GLU A 484 19.46 -42.18 -16.00
N GLY A 485 18.13 -42.29 -15.83
CA GLY A 485 17.49 -43.31 -14.99
C GLY A 485 17.76 -43.11 -13.51
N ASP A 486 17.83 -41.86 -13.07
CA ASP A 486 18.13 -41.45 -11.70
C ASP A 486 17.13 -40.40 -11.19
N GLU A 487 15.84 -40.67 -11.41
CA GLU A 487 14.74 -39.75 -11.05
C GLU A 487 14.67 -39.48 -9.54
N ASP A 488 15.18 -40.40 -8.72
CA ASP A 488 15.18 -40.35 -7.25
C ASP A 488 16.46 -39.72 -6.66
N ARG A 489 17.39 -39.21 -7.49
CA ARG A 489 18.65 -38.60 -7.05
C ARG A 489 18.47 -37.63 -5.88
N TYR A 490 17.42 -36.81 -5.95
CA TYR A 490 17.17 -35.69 -5.05
C TYR A 490 16.03 -35.93 -4.04
N SER A 491 15.51 -37.15 -3.93
CA SER A 491 14.45 -37.53 -2.96
C SER A 491 14.96 -37.66 -1.53
N GLY A 492 14.05 -37.71 -0.55
CA GLY A 492 14.34 -37.92 0.88
C GLY A 492 14.09 -36.71 1.79
N MET A 493 13.59 -35.59 1.24
CA MET A 493 13.01 -34.52 2.05
C MET A 493 11.63 -34.93 2.53
N VAL A 494 11.27 -34.53 3.76
CA VAL A 494 9.93 -34.72 4.32
C VAL A 494 9.27 -33.39 4.62
N ILE A 495 7.94 -33.35 4.50
CA ILE A 495 7.11 -32.22 4.94
C ILE A 495 6.59 -32.55 6.34
N ILE A 496 6.90 -31.68 7.29
CA ILE A 496 6.51 -31.81 8.69
C ILE A 496 5.59 -30.64 9.03
N ALA A 497 4.46 -30.94 9.67
CA ALA A 497 3.59 -29.92 10.22
C ALA A 497 4.40 -29.05 11.19
N HIS A 498 4.13 -27.75 11.21
CA HIS A 498 4.63 -26.95 12.30
C HIS A 498 3.93 -27.46 13.56
N ASP A 499 4.64 -28.19 14.42
CA ASP A 499 4.10 -28.58 15.70
C ASP A 499 3.62 -27.28 16.37
N ASP A 500 2.34 -27.23 16.71
CA ASP A 500 1.79 -26.27 17.66
C ASP A 500 2.41 -26.63 19.03
N GLU A 501 3.72 -26.46 19.17
CA GLU A 501 4.40 -26.50 20.46
C GLU A 501 3.86 -25.32 21.26
N GLY A 502 2.73 -25.56 21.90
CA GLY A 502 1.95 -24.68 22.77
C GLY A 502 2.50 -23.27 22.92
N VAL A 503 2.20 -22.39 21.96
CA VAL A 503 2.15 -20.94 22.23
C VAL A 503 0.86 -20.66 23.02
N THR A 504 0.67 -21.38 24.13
CA THR A 504 -0.14 -20.98 25.27
C THR A 504 0.72 -20.24 26.30
N GLY A 505 1.85 -19.68 25.86
CA GLY A 505 2.61 -18.72 26.63
C GLY A 505 1.75 -17.50 26.85
N ASP A 506 1.22 -17.38 28.06
CA ASP A 506 0.63 -16.17 28.64
C ASP A 506 1.41 -14.94 28.16
N ILE A 507 0.90 -14.25 27.13
CA ILE A 507 1.34 -12.90 26.82
C ILE A 507 0.70 -12.05 27.92
N GLY A 508 1.42 -11.98 29.04
CA GLY A 508 1.08 -11.15 30.19
C GLY A 508 0.72 -9.75 29.71
N SER A 509 -0.55 -9.41 29.90
CA SER A 509 -1.04 -8.04 29.78
C SER A 509 -0.33 -7.21 30.84
N SER A 510 0.74 -6.51 30.44
CA SER A 510 1.34 -5.42 31.20
C SER A 510 1.31 -4.14 30.38
#